data_AF-A0A955ARS4-F1
#
_entry.id   AF-A0A955ARS4-F1
#
_cell.length_a   1.000
_cell.length_b   1.000
_cell.length_c   1.000
_cell.angle_alpha   90.00
_cell.angle_beta   90.00
_cell.angle_gamma   90.00
#
_symmetry.space_group_name_H-M   'P 1'
#
loop_
_entity.id
_entity.type
_entity.pdbx_description
1 polymer ?
#
loop_
_entity_poly.entity_id
_entity_poly.type
_entity_poly.pdbx_seq_one_letter_code
_entity_poly.pdbx_strand_id
1 'polypeptide(L)'
;MRLRLPRTIRKLWHRLVDGWYNFLSRMSRRSRKAQKEILKKVEKTGSLQKITDVVQSTQKLEKSVRDKVGYSLEWVEEKTLGSKTSERFSQGSRFFQIAAVQWIANLWHGFLQAAERLWITRQLVKPLRWGVRFCVLLGDFVLSWIWSRNYWHLFGGVPAFLLMMPLAYCALRIPFYTPELKARHYQMAARSALDKEDFDAANLYYRKLSQLGVQNERVVFDAALNLAREKQFAQARSEMEKISPLDRPGFVPGHIWLADSLLRDPHELEQAERIRLAQQHLQHALDREPSNQRAQNLMAQIYLASGQLDQANQILDAASKTSTDNLSKLSVAEISLRAGRVSSANQIARDVIADLEPRMNSEEPEQVISAAEFLAYAVALNLVGEISDAIHWLQEGLKRFPDNEMLSENLVRMRLQDYDRRALGDFSPEDRLATLTELIELDTKSEPVIVRLVSLLHAPEVQTQVAQLVSERIDIASLTVETQKTVAALAVLRGDMLAARDHFATILKQAPNDADTVNNLAWLYAHQEPLDLDKAIEFANKAVSLAPDNPHYLDTRGSVYLVRREWQNAITDLENALNGIPDKPEIHQGLAQAYREMGNLELSEIHQRFVDRSDAREDSQ
;
A
#
# COMPACT_ATOMS: atom_id res chain seq x y z
N MET A 1 21.70 71.03 -27.55
CA MET A 1 21.18 72.26 -26.90
C MET A 1 21.00 72.04 -25.41
N ARG A 2 21.79 72.73 -24.55
CA ARG A 2 21.63 72.69 -23.09
C ARG A 2 20.65 73.79 -22.66
N LEU A 3 19.41 73.45 -22.34
CA LEU A 3 18.48 74.38 -21.69
C LEU A 3 18.88 74.52 -20.22
N ARG A 4 19.42 75.70 -19.86
CA ARG A 4 19.70 76.08 -18.47
C ARG A 4 18.39 76.52 -17.82
N LEU A 5 17.85 75.70 -16.92
CA LEU A 5 16.75 76.08 -16.04
C LEU A 5 17.14 77.29 -15.17
N PRO A 6 16.24 78.27 -14.95
CA PRO A 6 16.46 79.42 -14.07
C PRO A 6 16.89 79.00 -12.65
N ARG A 7 17.85 79.73 -12.07
CA ARG A 7 18.43 79.43 -10.74
C ARG A 7 17.41 79.31 -9.61
N THR A 8 16.24 79.95 -9.74
CA THR A 8 15.12 79.90 -8.80
C THR A 8 14.43 78.54 -8.78
N ILE A 9 14.17 77.95 -9.96
CA ILE A 9 13.54 76.63 -10.10
C ILE A 9 14.48 75.53 -9.62
N ARG A 10 15.78 75.66 -9.86
CA ARG A 10 16.79 74.70 -9.37
C ARG A 10 16.89 74.68 -7.84
N LYS A 11 16.79 75.84 -7.18
CA LYS A 11 16.77 75.94 -5.71
C LYS A 11 15.48 75.40 -5.10
N LEU A 12 14.34 75.60 -5.75
CA LEU A 12 13.05 75.05 -5.31
C LEU A 12 13.03 73.52 -5.43
N TRP A 13 13.59 72.99 -6.53
CA TRP A 13 13.69 71.56 -6.81
C TRP A 13 14.63 70.86 -5.82
N HIS A 14 15.78 71.44 -5.49
CA HIS A 14 16.66 70.90 -4.45
C HIS A 14 16.01 70.92 -3.05
N ARG A 15 15.31 71.99 -2.66
CA ARG A 15 14.60 72.02 -1.36
C ARG A 15 13.47 71.01 -1.25
N LEU A 16 12.74 70.77 -2.34
CA LEU A 16 11.68 69.76 -2.38
C LEU A 16 12.25 68.33 -2.32
N VAL A 17 13.32 68.05 -3.06
CA VAL A 17 14.00 66.75 -3.05
C VAL A 17 14.68 66.48 -1.70
N ASP A 18 15.32 67.47 -1.09
CA ASP A 18 15.96 67.33 0.24
C ASP A 18 14.90 67.20 1.36
N GLY A 19 13.76 67.88 1.23
CA GLY A 19 12.61 67.72 2.12
C GLY A 19 12.01 66.31 2.05
N TRP A 20 11.85 65.79 0.83
CA TRP A 20 11.35 64.43 0.58
C TRP A 20 12.34 63.35 1.05
N TYR A 21 13.63 63.53 0.80
CA TYR A 21 14.68 62.62 1.26
C TYR A 21 14.78 62.57 2.80
N ASN A 22 14.64 63.71 3.48
CA ASN A 22 14.63 63.78 4.94
C ASN A 22 13.35 63.17 5.55
N PHE A 23 12.21 63.26 4.87
CA PHE A 23 10.96 62.62 5.29
C PHE A 23 11.05 61.09 5.18
N LEU A 24 11.52 60.58 4.04
CA LEU A 24 11.72 59.14 3.81
C LEU A 24 12.79 58.55 4.74
N SER A 25 13.88 59.30 5.01
CA SER A 25 14.92 58.83 5.92
C SER A 25 14.43 58.72 7.37
N ARG A 26 13.60 59.66 7.84
CA ARG A 26 12.94 59.61 9.16
C ARG A 26 11.94 58.46 9.28
N MET A 27 11.14 58.20 8.24
CA MET A 27 10.27 57.03 8.18
C MET A 27 11.07 55.71 8.26
N SER A 28 12.16 55.60 7.51
CA SER A 28 13.00 54.39 7.53
C SER A 28 13.72 54.17 8.88
N ARG A 29 14.04 55.24 9.61
CA ARG A 29 14.66 55.15 10.95
C ARG A 29 13.64 54.73 12.02
N ARG A 30 12.40 55.22 11.94
CA ARG A 30 11.30 54.80 12.84
C ARG A 30 10.89 53.35 12.59
N SER A 31 10.78 52.95 11.33
CA SER A 31 10.55 51.55 10.91
C SER A 31 11.65 50.62 11.43
N ARG A 32 12.93 50.97 11.25
CA ARG A 32 14.06 50.15 11.73
C ARG A 32 14.16 50.07 13.25
N LYS A 33 13.79 51.13 13.97
CA LYS A 33 13.75 51.14 15.45
C LYS A 33 12.61 50.27 15.98
N ALA A 34 11.44 50.32 15.34
CA ALA A 34 10.31 49.44 15.65
C ALA A 34 10.63 47.96 15.34
N GLN A 35 11.25 47.68 14.18
CA GLN A 35 11.70 46.32 13.83
C GLN A 35 12.75 45.78 14.81
N LYS A 36 13.70 46.61 15.28
CA LYS A 36 14.69 46.19 16.28
C LYS A 36 14.08 45.93 17.66
N GLU A 37 13.05 46.66 18.08
CA GLU A 37 12.33 46.35 19.32
C GLU A 37 11.46 45.09 19.20
N ILE A 38 10.87 44.86 18.03
CA ILE A 38 10.11 43.63 17.74
C ILE A 38 11.06 42.43 17.75
N LEU A 39 12.22 42.51 17.09
CA LEU A 39 13.25 41.45 17.12
C LEU A 39 13.75 41.16 18.55
N LYS A 40 14.00 42.20 19.37
CA LYS A 40 14.37 42.03 20.78
C LYS A 40 13.28 41.40 21.66
N LYS A 41 12.01 41.58 21.31
CA LYS A 41 10.87 40.93 21.99
C LYS A 41 10.65 39.49 21.49
N VAL A 42 10.90 39.22 20.21
CA VAL A 42 10.80 37.88 19.60
C VAL A 42 11.88 36.94 20.14
N GLU A 43 13.11 37.41 20.35
CA GLU A 43 14.19 36.60 20.97
C GLU A 43 13.90 36.17 22.42
N LYS A 44 12.99 36.85 23.14
CA LYS A 44 12.74 36.61 24.57
C LYS A 44 11.55 35.70 24.89
N THR A 45 10.69 35.36 23.93
CA THR A 45 9.40 34.71 24.21
C THR A 45 9.00 33.80 23.04
N GLY A 46 9.44 32.55 23.07
CA GLY A 46 9.18 31.57 22.01
C GLY A 46 7.76 31.00 22.04
N SER A 47 6.82 31.61 21.31
CA SER A 47 5.50 31.01 21.06
C SER A 47 4.89 31.53 19.74
N LEU A 48 4.44 30.59 18.90
CA LEU A 48 3.90 30.82 17.55
C LEU A 48 2.57 31.60 17.53
N GLN A 49 1.82 31.64 18.64
CA GLN A 49 0.46 32.18 18.68
C GLN A 49 0.39 33.72 18.45
N LYS A 50 1.51 34.45 18.60
CA LYS A 50 1.54 35.93 18.42
C LYS A 50 2.18 36.42 17.12
N ILE A 51 2.62 35.52 16.22
CA ILE A 51 3.03 35.91 14.86
C ILE A 51 1.82 36.42 14.07
N THR A 52 0.65 35.82 14.31
CA THR A 52 -0.65 36.22 13.72
C THR A 52 -1.06 37.64 14.16
N ASP A 53 -0.83 38.01 15.43
CA ASP A 53 -1.11 39.36 15.95
C ASP A 53 -0.18 40.42 15.32
N VAL A 54 1.07 40.05 15.05
CA VAL A 54 2.03 40.94 14.39
C VAL A 54 1.62 41.20 12.93
N VAL A 55 1.18 40.17 12.20
CA VAL A 55 0.68 40.30 10.82
C VAL A 55 -0.57 41.18 10.75
N GLN A 56 -1.52 41.01 11.69
CA GLN A 56 -2.72 41.85 11.77
C GLN A 56 -2.39 43.31 12.13
N SER A 57 -1.37 43.55 12.96
CA SER A 57 -0.92 44.91 13.30
C SER A 57 -0.26 45.62 12.10
N THR A 58 0.47 44.88 11.26
CA THR A 58 1.09 45.43 10.03
C THR A 58 0.05 45.77 8.97
N GLN A 59 -0.99 44.97 8.80
CA GLN A 59 -2.11 45.27 7.90
C GLN A 59 -2.92 46.49 8.35
N LYS A 60 -3.11 46.69 9.66
CA LYS A 60 -3.71 47.92 10.21
C LYS A 60 -2.85 49.17 9.95
N LEU A 61 -1.53 49.04 10.01
CA LEU A 61 -0.61 50.14 9.71
C LEU A 61 -0.64 50.51 8.22
N GLU A 62 -0.70 49.50 7.35
CA GLU A 62 -0.78 49.67 5.89
C GLU A 62 -2.11 50.33 5.48
N LYS A 63 -3.22 49.94 6.12
CA LYS A 63 -4.54 50.58 5.94
C LYS A 63 -4.53 52.05 6.40
N SER A 64 -3.93 52.35 7.57
CA SER A 64 -3.82 53.74 8.07
C SER A 64 -2.95 54.65 7.17
N VAL A 65 -1.93 54.08 6.51
CA VAL A 65 -1.11 54.82 5.53
C VAL A 65 -1.88 55.04 4.23
N ARG A 66 -2.63 54.03 3.75
CA ARG A 66 -3.49 54.14 2.56
C ARG A 66 -4.58 55.20 2.73
N ASP A 67 -5.24 55.22 3.89
CA ASP A 67 -6.28 56.21 4.19
C ASP A 67 -5.69 57.63 4.28
N LYS A 68 -4.51 57.81 4.91
CA LYS A 68 -3.83 59.12 4.97
C LYS A 68 -3.34 59.63 3.62
N VAL A 69 -3.02 58.74 2.68
CA VAL A 69 -2.64 59.11 1.31
C VAL A 69 -3.89 59.48 0.48
N GLY A 70 -5.01 58.78 0.67
CA GLY A 70 -6.31 59.14 0.09
C GLY A 70 -6.81 60.53 0.51
N TYR A 71 -6.74 60.85 1.81
CA TYR A 71 -7.07 62.19 2.33
C TYR A 71 -6.16 63.30 1.77
N SER A 72 -4.94 62.98 1.31
CA SER A 72 -4.03 63.97 0.74
C SER A 72 -4.35 64.34 -0.72
N LEU A 73 -5.07 63.47 -1.43
CA LEU A 73 -5.53 63.73 -2.80
C LEU A 73 -6.83 64.56 -2.80
N GLU A 74 -7.77 64.28 -1.90
CA GLU A 74 -8.96 65.13 -1.67
C GLU A 74 -8.58 66.53 -1.19
N TRP A 75 -7.54 66.67 -0.35
CA TRP A 75 -7.03 67.96 0.10
C TRP A 75 -6.46 68.84 -1.04
N VAL A 76 -5.99 68.22 -2.14
CA VAL A 76 -5.47 68.93 -3.32
C VAL A 76 -6.60 69.38 -4.26
N GLU A 77 -7.69 68.61 -4.35
CA GLU A 77 -8.91 69.01 -5.08
C GLU A 77 -9.68 70.11 -4.35
N GLU A 78 -9.74 70.08 -3.02
CA GLU A 78 -10.46 71.09 -2.22
C GLU A 78 -9.74 72.46 -2.24
N LYS A 79 -8.40 72.47 -2.29
CA LYS A 79 -7.60 73.70 -2.38
C LYS A 79 -7.52 74.34 -3.77
N THR A 80 -7.90 73.64 -4.82
CA THR A 80 -7.90 74.19 -6.19
C THR A 80 -9.21 74.91 -6.54
N LEU A 81 -10.27 74.79 -5.74
CA LEU A 81 -11.61 75.34 -6.01
C LEU A 81 -12.11 76.43 -5.03
N GLY A 82 -11.25 77.00 -4.18
CA GLY A 82 -11.62 78.02 -3.18
C GLY A 82 -11.19 79.47 -3.50
N SER A 83 -12.19 80.35 -3.63
CA SER A 83 -12.20 81.83 -3.50
C SER A 83 -11.71 82.75 -4.65
N LYS A 84 -12.69 83.17 -5.47
CA LYS A 84 -13.05 84.53 -5.97
C LYS A 84 -11.95 85.60 -6.16
N THR A 85 -11.72 85.98 -7.43
CA THR A 85 -12.12 87.31 -7.99
C THR A 85 -12.03 87.35 -9.53
N SER A 86 -13.14 87.81 -10.14
CA SER A 86 -13.33 88.53 -11.41
C SER A 86 -12.85 87.95 -12.75
N GLU A 87 -13.84 87.47 -13.51
CA GLU A 87 -14.22 87.94 -14.86
C GLU A 87 -13.13 88.50 -15.80
N ARG A 88 -12.82 87.69 -16.81
CA ARG A 88 -12.95 87.97 -18.26
C ARG A 88 -12.01 87.01 -18.97
N PHE A 89 -12.55 86.12 -19.79
CA PHE A 89 -12.13 85.86 -21.17
C PHE A 89 -12.83 84.61 -21.71
N SER A 90 -13.23 84.75 -22.97
CA SER A 90 -14.07 83.92 -23.84
C SER A 90 -14.00 82.38 -23.73
N GLN A 91 -15.15 81.75 -24.01
CA GLN A 91 -15.44 80.32 -24.08
C GLN A 91 -14.62 79.51 -25.13
N GLY A 92 -13.56 80.07 -25.73
CA GLY A 92 -12.72 79.39 -26.72
C GLY A 92 -11.58 78.53 -26.15
N SER A 93 -11.17 78.72 -24.87
CA SER A 93 -10.01 78.03 -24.30
C SER A 93 -10.32 76.72 -23.56
N ARG A 94 -11.60 76.45 -23.23
CA ARG A 94 -12.00 75.25 -22.46
C ARG A 94 -11.92 73.96 -23.28
N PHE A 95 -12.20 74.01 -24.59
CA PHE A 95 -12.07 72.85 -25.47
C PHE A 95 -10.60 72.47 -25.75
N PHE A 96 -9.71 73.47 -25.86
CA PHE A 96 -8.28 73.24 -26.08
C PHE A 96 -7.57 72.70 -24.82
N GLN A 97 -8.02 73.06 -23.62
CA GLN A 97 -7.44 72.56 -22.38
C GLN A 97 -7.85 71.11 -22.08
N ILE A 98 -9.08 70.70 -22.39
CA ILE A 98 -9.53 69.31 -22.19
C ILE A 98 -8.86 68.37 -23.20
N ALA A 99 -8.74 68.78 -24.47
CA ALA A 99 -8.03 68.00 -25.49
C ALA A 99 -6.51 67.91 -25.22
N ALA A 100 -5.88 68.98 -24.72
CA ALA A 100 -4.47 68.98 -24.35
C ALA A 100 -4.20 68.10 -23.12
N VAL A 101 -5.08 68.09 -22.12
CA VAL A 101 -4.94 67.24 -20.92
C VAL A 101 -5.14 65.76 -21.26
N GLN A 102 -6.10 65.42 -22.14
CA GLN A 102 -6.30 64.04 -22.59
C GLN A 102 -5.14 63.54 -23.48
N TRP A 103 -4.58 64.40 -24.32
CA TRP A 103 -3.43 64.08 -25.17
C TRP A 103 -2.14 63.91 -24.36
N ILE A 104 -1.93 64.73 -23.33
CA ILE A 104 -0.82 64.62 -22.38
C ILE A 104 -0.98 63.36 -21.51
N ALA A 105 -2.19 63.00 -21.08
CA ALA A 105 -2.45 61.78 -20.32
C ALA A 105 -2.17 60.51 -21.13
N ASN A 106 -2.53 60.47 -22.42
CA ASN A 106 -2.24 59.33 -23.31
C ASN A 106 -0.75 59.23 -23.67
N LEU A 107 -0.06 60.36 -23.85
CA LEU A 107 1.42 60.40 -23.97
C LEU A 107 2.10 59.93 -22.68
N TRP A 108 1.55 60.25 -21.50
CA TRP A 108 2.07 59.82 -20.21
C TRP A 108 1.83 58.33 -19.96
N HIS A 109 0.70 57.78 -20.40
CA HIS A 109 0.40 56.35 -20.29
C HIS A 109 1.28 55.51 -21.24
N GLY A 110 1.52 55.97 -22.48
CA GLY A 110 2.48 55.36 -23.41
C GLY A 110 3.94 55.49 -22.92
N PHE A 111 4.30 56.62 -22.30
CA PHE A 111 5.61 56.82 -21.66
C PHE A 111 5.77 55.93 -20.42
N LEU A 112 4.73 55.70 -19.63
CA LEU A 112 4.73 54.79 -18.47
C LEU A 112 4.87 53.33 -18.88
N GLN A 113 4.19 52.86 -19.93
CA GLN A 113 4.35 51.49 -20.43
C GLN A 113 5.74 51.26 -21.07
N ALA A 114 6.29 52.26 -21.77
CA ALA A 114 7.67 52.20 -22.28
C ALA A 114 8.72 52.31 -21.15
N ALA A 115 8.45 53.11 -20.11
CA ALA A 115 9.29 53.25 -18.93
C ALA A 115 9.25 52.00 -18.05
N GLU A 116 8.13 51.28 -17.93
CA GLU A 116 8.04 50.01 -17.19
C GLU A 116 8.88 48.91 -17.84
N ARG A 117 8.87 48.79 -19.19
CA ARG A 117 9.75 47.86 -19.92
C ARG A 117 11.24 48.20 -19.79
N LEU A 118 11.59 49.49 -19.67
CA LEU A 118 12.96 49.98 -19.41
C LEU A 118 13.35 50.00 -17.92
N TRP A 119 12.38 49.94 -17.00
CA TRP A 119 12.57 49.92 -15.55
C TRP A 119 12.84 48.50 -15.04
N ILE A 120 12.17 47.50 -15.60
CA ILE A 120 12.41 46.07 -15.30
C ILE A 120 13.84 45.67 -15.72
N THR A 121 14.30 46.11 -16.89
CA THR A 121 15.69 45.87 -17.35
C THR A 121 16.73 46.59 -16.48
N ARG A 122 16.43 47.77 -15.92
CA ARG A 122 17.32 48.47 -14.98
C ARG A 122 17.31 47.91 -13.56
N GLN A 123 16.22 47.28 -13.10
CA GLN A 123 16.17 46.64 -11.78
C GLN A 123 16.87 45.27 -11.77
N LEU A 124 16.93 44.56 -12.91
CA LEU A 124 17.70 43.32 -13.06
C LEU A 124 19.22 43.58 -13.21
N VAL A 125 19.62 44.70 -13.83
CA VAL A 125 21.05 45.04 -14.05
C VAL A 125 21.72 45.65 -12.80
N LYS A 126 20.97 46.24 -11.87
CA LYS A 126 21.50 46.80 -10.62
C LYS A 126 22.14 45.77 -9.67
N PRO A 127 21.49 44.63 -9.33
CA PRO A 127 22.11 43.60 -8.52
C PRO A 127 23.29 42.93 -9.26
N LEU A 128 23.24 42.78 -10.59
CA LEU A 128 24.39 42.32 -11.37
C LEU A 128 25.57 43.30 -11.31
N ARG A 129 25.34 44.62 -11.41
CA ARG A 129 26.41 45.63 -11.28
C ARG A 129 26.97 45.72 -9.87
N TRP A 130 26.13 45.50 -8.85
CA TRP A 130 26.59 45.42 -7.47
C TRP A 130 27.36 44.13 -7.21
N GLY A 131 26.93 43.00 -7.78
CA GLY A 131 27.65 41.73 -7.75
C GLY A 131 28.99 41.81 -8.47
N VAL A 132 29.05 42.37 -9.68
CA VAL A 132 30.31 42.58 -10.40
C VAL A 132 31.23 43.55 -9.67
N ARG A 133 30.72 44.66 -9.13
CA ARG A 133 31.54 45.58 -8.30
C ARG A 133 32.00 44.96 -6.99
N PHE A 134 31.16 44.13 -6.37
CA PHE A 134 31.52 43.38 -5.17
C PHE A 134 32.61 42.35 -5.50
N CYS A 135 32.49 41.62 -6.60
CA CYS A 135 33.53 40.68 -7.04
C CYS A 135 34.83 41.39 -7.43
N VAL A 136 34.78 42.57 -8.05
CA VAL A 136 35.97 43.38 -8.36
C VAL A 136 36.59 43.94 -7.07
N LEU A 137 35.81 44.47 -6.14
CA LEU A 137 36.33 44.96 -4.86
C LEU A 137 36.84 43.83 -3.97
N LEU A 138 36.20 42.66 -4.00
CA LEU A 138 36.65 41.46 -3.31
C LEU A 138 37.93 40.93 -3.97
N GLY A 139 38.00 40.96 -5.31
CA GLY A 139 39.20 40.63 -6.07
C GLY A 139 40.36 41.57 -5.76
N ASP A 140 40.13 42.88 -5.78
CA ASP A 140 41.13 43.90 -5.42
C ASP A 140 41.52 43.79 -3.95
N PHE A 141 40.59 43.49 -3.05
CA PHE A 141 40.89 43.23 -1.64
C PHE A 141 41.74 41.98 -1.47
N VAL A 142 41.38 40.86 -2.13
CA VAL A 142 42.14 39.61 -2.06
C VAL A 142 43.52 39.79 -2.68
N LEU A 143 43.63 40.42 -3.84
CA LEU A 143 44.91 40.71 -4.51
C LEU A 143 45.77 41.66 -3.68
N SER A 144 45.20 42.73 -3.12
CA SER A 144 45.91 43.66 -2.24
C SER A 144 46.29 43.00 -0.92
N TRP A 145 45.46 42.11 -0.39
CA TRP A 145 45.76 41.34 0.82
C TRP A 145 46.87 40.31 0.57
N ILE A 146 46.86 39.63 -0.58
CA ILE A 146 47.94 38.74 -1.04
C ILE A 146 49.23 39.56 -1.21
N TRP A 147 49.19 40.70 -1.89
CA TRP A 147 50.40 41.47 -2.20
C TRP A 147 50.95 42.26 -1.00
N SER A 148 50.12 42.59 -0.01
CA SER A 148 50.55 43.28 1.22
C SER A 148 51.11 42.35 2.30
N ARG A 149 51.06 41.02 2.10
CA ARG A 149 51.55 40.07 3.09
C ARG A 149 53.00 39.71 2.84
N ASN A 150 53.80 39.82 3.90
CA ASN A 150 55.14 39.27 3.92
C ASN A 150 55.06 37.76 4.14
N TYR A 151 55.18 37.00 3.05
CA TYR A 151 55.09 35.54 3.02
C TYR A 151 56.14 34.82 3.88
N TRP A 152 57.19 35.53 4.31
CA TRP A 152 58.18 34.99 5.25
C TRP A 152 57.58 34.65 6.62
N HIS A 153 56.56 35.37 7.08
CA HIS A 153 55.87 35.04 8.34
C HIS A 153 54.94 33.82 8.21
N LEU A 154 54.59 33.43 6.98
CA LEU A 154 53.78 32.23 6.71
C LEU A 154 54.56 30.96 7.04
N PHE A 155 55.88 30.94 6.77
CA PHE A 155 56.77 29.85 7.17
C PHE A 155 56.89 29.70 8.69
N GLY A 156 56.84 30.82 9.44
CA GLY A 156 56.81 30.78 10.91
C GLY A 156 55.53 30.17 11.49
N GLY A 157 54.42 30.20 10.73
CA GLY A 157 53.14 29.59 11.11
C GLY A 157 52.95 28.14 10.66
N VAL A 158 53.85 27.61 9.81
CA VAL A 158 53.78 26.22 9.33
C VAL A 158 53.73 25.20 10.48
N PRO A 159 54.52 25.33 11.56
CA PRO A 159 54.42 24.40 12.69
C PRO A 159 53.04 24.41 13.37
N ALA A 160 52.43 25.58 13.53
CA ALA A 160 51.09 25.71 14.11
C ALA A 160 50.02 25.10 13.18
N PHE A 161 50.17 25.25 11.87
CA PHE A 161 49.26 24.66 10.88
C PHE A 161 49.38 23.12 10.84
N LEU A 162 50.60 22.59 10.92
CA LEU A 162 50.87 21.16 11.01
C LEU A 162 50.35 20.56 12.33
N LEU A 163 50.38 21.31 13.43
CA LEU A 163 49.80 20.90 14.72
C LEU A 163 48.25 20.98 14.72
N MET A 164 47.68 21.93 13.98
CA MET A 164 46.22 22.08 13.87
C MET A 164 45.59 21.07 12.90
N MET A 165 46.34 20.53 11.93
CA MET A 165 45.80 19.55 10.98
C MET A 165 45.27 18.27 11.64
N PRO A 166 45.99 17.62 12.58
CA PRO A 166 45.47 16.48 13.33
C PRO A 166 44.23 16.82 14.17
N LEU A 167 44.21 18.01 14.78
CA LEU A 167 43.06 18.49 15.57
C LEU A 167 41.85 18.78 14.69
N ALA A 168 42.05 19.39 13.52
CA ALA A 168 41.02 19.62 12.52
C ALA A 168 40.53 18.29 11.92
N TYR A 169 41.44 17.34 11.67
CA TYR A 169 41.09 15.99 11.22
C TYR A 169 40.26 15.25 12.27
N CYS A 170 40.65 15.30 13.55
CA CYS A 170 39.88 14.74 14.64
C CYS A 170 38.52 15.44 14.78
N ALA A 171 38.47 16.78 14.80
CA ALA A 171 37.23 17.55 14.91
C ALA A 171 36.28 17.32 13.74
N LEU A 172 36.81 17.10 12.52
CA LEU A 172 36.02 16.73 11.35
C LEU A 172 35.58 15.26 11.39
N ARG A 173 36.32 14.35 12.02
CA ARG A 173 36.02 12.91 12.06
C ARG A 173 35.17 12.49 13.26
N ILE A 174 35.27 13.17 14.40
CA ILE A 174 34.50 12.91 15.62
C ILE A 174 32.98 12.89 15.35
N PRO A 175 32.38 13.80 14.55
CA PRO A 175 30.95 13.73 14.20
C PRO A 175 30.58 12.50 13.37
N PHE A 176 31.53 11.86 12.68
CA PHE A 176 31.30 10.66 11.85
C PHE A 176 31.59 9.34 12.57
N TYR A 177 32.06 9.37 13.82
CA TYR A 177 32.40 8.18 14.60
C TYR A 177 31.44 7.91 15.77
N THR A 178 30.29 8.60 15.85
CA THR A 178 29.29 8.26 16.87
C THR A 178 28.56 6.96 16.49
N PRO A 179 28.26 6.09 17.47
CA PRO A 179 27.44 4.90 17.25
C PRO A 179 26.10 5.21 16.60
N GLU A 180 25.49 6.38 16.87
CA GLU A 180 24.20 6.75 16.29
C GLU A 180 24.28 7.00 14.77
N LEU A 181 25.38 7.60 14.28
CA LEU A 181 25.53 7.85 12.85
C LEU A 181 25.74 6.53 12.08
N LYS A 182 26.52 5.60 12.65
CA LYS A 182 26.68 4.24 12.11
C LYS A 182 25.35 3.48 12.10
N ALA A 183 24.56 3.61 13.17
CA ALA A 183 23.23 3.03 13.23
C ALA A 183 22.30 3.59 12.13
N ARG A 184 22.26 4.91 11.93
CA ARG A 184 21.47 5.51 10.85
C ARG A 184 21.91 4.99 9.48
N HIS A 185 23.21 4.87 9.25
CA HIS A 185 23.73 4.34 8.00
C HIS A 185 23.32 2.89 7.77
N TYR A 186 23.43 2.02 8.78
CA TYR A 186 22.96 0.64 8.67
C TYR A 186 21.44 0.52 8.53
N GLN A 187 20.65 1.40 9.15
CA GLN A 187 19.19 1.45 8.93
C GLN A 187 18.85 1.83 7.48
N MET A 188 19.52 2.83 6.91
CA MET A 188 19.33 3.21 5.51
C MET A 188 19.79 2.10 4.56
N ALA A 189 20.92 1.47 4.85
CA ALA A 189 21.43 0.35 4.06
C ALA A 189 20.51 -0.88 4.12
N ALA A 190 19.95 -1.18 5.29
CA ALA A 190 18.96 -2.24 5.46
C ALA A 190 17.70 -1.99 4.62
N ARG A 191 17.16 -0.76 4.67
CA ARG A 191 16.00 -0.38 3.83
C ARG A 191 16.32 -0.48 2.34
N SER A 192 17.46 0.07 1.92
CA SER A 192 17.86 -0.01 0.51
C SER A 192 18.12 -1.45 0.05
N ALA A 193 18.52 -2.35 0.94
CA ALA A 193 18.67 -3.77 0.63
C ALA A 193 17.29 -4.44 0.49
N LEU A 194 16.34 -4.11 1.36
CA LEU A 194 14.95 -4.57 1.24
C LEU A 194 14.28 -4.11 -0.05
N ASP A 195 14.48 -2.86 -0.45
CA ASP A 195 13.94 -2.31 -1.71
C ASP A 195 14.49 -3.03 -2.95
N LYS A 196 15.64 -3.71 -2.80
CA LYS A 196 16.29 -4.51 -3.85
C LYS A 196 16.08 -6.01 -3.67
N GLU A 197 15.26 -6.41 -2.70
CA GLU A 197 15.02 -7.81 -2.33
C GLU A 197 16.30 -8.58 -1.93
N ASP A 198 17.35 -7.87 -1.51
CA ASP A 198 18.59 -8.45 -1.00
C ASP A 198 18.47 -8.69 0.51
N PHE A 199 17.80 -9.79 0.86
CA PHE A 199 17.46 -10.14 2.24
C PHE A 199 18.71 -10.51 3.07
N ASP A 200 19.72 -11.11 2.45
CA ASP A 200 20.98 -11.43 3.11
C ASP A 200 21.73 -10.18 3.55
N ALA A 201 21.82 -9.17 2.68
CA ALA A 201 22.40 -7.89 3.02
C ALA A 201 21.57 -7.17 4.10
N ALA A 202 20.23 -7.17 3.98
CA ALA A 202 19.35 -6.59 4.99
C ALA A 202 19.55 -7.23 6.38
N ASN A 203 19.58 -8.56 6.45
CA ASN A 203 19.81 -9.32 7.67
C ASN A 203 21.19 -9.03 8.27
N LEU A 204 22.23 -8.89 7.45
CA LEU A 204 23.56 -8.48 7.91
C LEU A 204 23.53 -7.09 8.55
N TYR A 205 22.83 -6.12 7.96
CA TYR A 205 22.71 -4.79 8.52
C TYR A 205 21.91 -4.77 9.84
N TYR A 206 20.86 -5.58 9.95
CA TYR A 206 20.12 -5.74 11.20
C TYR A 206 20.97 -6.36 12.32
N ARG A 207 21.80 -7.37 12.01
CA ARG A 207 22.78 -7.91 12.99
C ARG A 207 23.77 -6.84 13.44
N LYS A 208 24.29 -6.03 12.52
CA LYS A 208 25.19 -4.90 12.85
C LYS A 208 24.51 -3.84 13.71
N LEU A 209 23.23 -3.56 13.48
CA LEU A 209 22.43 -2.67 14.33
C LEU A 209 22.27 -3.21 15.75
N SER A 210 21.99 -4.51 15.87
CA SER A 210 21.91 -5.17 17.18
C SER A 210 23.24 -5.12 17.92
N GLN A 211 24.38 -5.34 17.23
CA GLN A 211 25.71 -5.24 17.82
C GLN A 211 26.06 -3.82 18.31
N LEU A 212 25.49 -2.79 17.69
CA LEU A 212 25.62 -1.40 18.14
C LEU A 212 24.74 -1.07 19.35
N GLY A 213 24.00 -2.04 19.90
CA GLY A 213 23.07 -1.84 21.02
C GLY A 213 21.79 -1.10 20.62
N VAL A 214 21.51 -0.97 19.32
CA VAL A 214 20.33 -0.28 18.81
C VAL A 214 19.17 -1.28 18.79
N GLN A 215 18.62 -1.56 19.96
CA GLN A 215 17.39 -2.33 20.10
C GLN A 215 16.18 -1.38 19.96
N ASN A 216 15.86 -1.05 18.72
CA ASN A 216 14.63 -0.33 18.39
C ASN A 216 13.57 -1.37 17.99
N GLU A 217 12.37 -1.27 18.57
CA GLU A 217 11.20 -2.10 18.24
C GLU A 217 10.99 -2.20 16.72
N ARG A 218 11.19 -1.09 16.00
CA ARG A 218 11.08 -1.06 14.54
C ARG A 218 12.12 -1.93 13.82
N VAL A 219 13.35 -1.97 14.32
CA VAL A 219 14.44 -2.76 13.72
C VAL A 219 14.19 -4.25 13.92
N VAL A 220 13.72 -4.63 15.12
CA VAL A 220 13.33 -6.02 15.41
C VAL A 220 12.12 -6.43 14.56
N PHE A 221 11.14 -5.54 14.44
CA PHE A 221 9.98 -5.75 13.57
C PHE A 221 10.38 -5.99 12.10
N ASP A 222 11.21 -5.10 11.53
CA ASP A 222 11.64 -5.23 10.12
C ASP A 222 12.50 -6.51 9.91
N ALA A 223 13.32 -6.91 10.89
CA ALA A 223 14.07 -8.17 10.85
C ALA A 223 13.15 -9.40 10.95
N ALA A 224 12.13 -9.35 11.81
CA ALA A 224 11.16 -10.43 11.96
C ALA A 224 10.28 -10.59 10.71
N LEU A 225 9.94 -9.50 10.02
CA LEU A 225 9.27 -9.56 8.72
C LEU A 225 10.11 -10.31 7.67
N ASN A 226 11.43 -10.16 7.68
CA ASN A 226 12.31 -10.94 6.79
C ASN A 226 12.29 -12.42 7.11
N LEU A 227 12.36 -12.78 8.40
CA LEU A 227 12.24 -14.18 8.83
C LEU A 227 10.92 -14.79 8.35
N ALA A 228 9.81 -14.04 8.43
CA ALA A 228 8.52 -14.49 7.93
C ALA A 228 8.52 -14.70 6.40
N ARG A 229 9.17 -13.81 5.64
CA ARG A 229 9.34 -13.96 4.17
C ARG A 229 10.17 -15.19 3.81
N GLU A 230 11.17 -15.53 4.62
CA GLU A 230 11.96 -16.77 4.51
C GLU A 230 11.21 -18.02 5.01
N LYS A 231 9.90 -17.91 5.27
CA LYS A 231 9.02 -18.97 5.81
C LYS A 231 9.43 -19.48 7.20
N GLN A 232 10.22 -18.72 7.94
CA GLN A 232 10.63 -19.02 9.32
C GLN A 232 9.64 -18.43 10.33
N PHE A 233 8.36 -18.78 10.19
CA PHE A 233 7.25 -18.16 10.94
C PHE A 233 7.38 -18.29 12.47
N ALA A 234 7.90 -19.42 12.97
CA ALA A 234 8.08 -19.61 14.41
C ALA A 234 9.12 -18.63 15.00
N GLN A 235 10.21 -18.39 14.28
CA GLN A 235 11.24 -17.44 14.70
C GLN A 235 10.75 -16.00 14.57
N ALA A 236 10.09 -15.67 13.45
CA ALA A 236 9.47 -14.36 13.25
C ALA A 236 8.50 -14.01 14.37
N ARG A 237 7.61 -14.94 14.74
CA ARG A 237 6.67 -14.77 15.87
C ARG A 237 7.39 -14.56 17.20
N SER A 238 8.39 -15.37 17.50
CA SER A 238 9.18 -15.20 18.73
C SER A 238 9.83 -13.81 18.83
N GLU A 239 10.36 -13.27 17.73
CA GLU A 239 10.89 -11.90 17.71
C GLU A 239 9.80 -10.83 17.84
N MET A 240 8.65 -11.04 17.21
CA MET A 240 7.49 -10.13 17.30
C MET A 240 6.89 -10.09 18.70
N GLU A 241 6.81 -11.22 19.40
CA GLU A 241 6.33 -11.31 20.79
C GLU A 241 7.23 -10.55 21.77
N LYS A 242 8.55 -10.46 21.51
CA LYS A 242 9.46 -9.68 22.38
C LYS A 242 9.14 -8.19 22.38
N ILE A 243 8.75 -7.66 21.21
CA ILE A 243 8.43 -6.24 21.02
C ILE A 243 6.95 -5.94 21.27
N SER A 244 6.07 -6.93 21.14
CA SER A 244 4.62 -6.79 21.26
C SER A 244 3.99 -7.86 22.16
N PRO A 245 4.45 -8.03 23.41
CA PRO A 245 3.89 -9.03 24.31
C PRO A 245 2.53 -8.57 24.87
N LEU A 246 1.71 -9.51 25.36
CA LEU A 246 0.36 -9.23 25.87
C LEU A 246 0.32 -8.63 27.28
N ASP A 247 1.42 -8.66 28.03
CA ASP A 247 1.50 -8.19 29.40
C ASP A 247 1.76 -6.67 29.51
N ARG A 248 2.17 -6.03 28.41
CA ARG A 248 2.46 -4.59 28.32
C ARG A 248 2.03 -4.03 26.95
N PRO A 249 1.91 -2.71 26.77
CA PRO A 249 1.30 -2.15 25.56
C PRO A 249 2.03 -2.42 24.23
N GLY A 250 3.31 -2.78 24.29
CA GLY A 250 4.11 -3.22 23.13
C GLY A 250 4.18 -2.25 21.93
N PHE A 251 4.74 -2.76 20.84
CA PHE A 251 4.82 -2.08 19.54
C PHE A 251 3.58 -2.39 18.69
N VAL A 252 2.81 -1.37 18.30
CA VAL A 252 1.51 -1.53 17.64
C VAL A 252 1.59 -2.35 16.33
N PRO A 253 2.53 -2.07 15.40
CA PRO A 253 2.65 -2.89 14.18
C PRO A 253 2.93 -4.36 14.45
N GLY A 254 3.69 -4.68 15.52
CA GLY A 254 3.95 -6.06 15.91
C GLY A 254 2.70 -6.75 16.46
N HIS A 255 1.86 -6.05 17.24
CA HIS A 255 0.55 -6.59 17.66
C HIS A 255 -0.35 -6.91 16.47
N ILE A 256 -0.46 -5.99 15.50
CA ILE A 256 -1.27 -6.19 14.30
C ILE A 256 -0.75 -7.38 13.48
N TRP A 257 0.58 -7.48 13.33
CA TRP A 257 1.19 -8.59 12.60
C TRP A 257 0.98 -9.94 13.31
N LEU A 258 1.15 -10.00 14.64
CA LEU A 258 0.89 -11.21 15.43
C LEU A 258 -0.56 -11.66 15.31
N ALA A 259 -1.51 -10.71 15.40
CA ALA A 259 -2.92 -11.02 15.19
C ALA A 259 -3.20 -11.57 13.79
N ASP A 260 -2.65 -10.95 12.75
CA ASP A 260 -2.81 -11.40 11.36
C ASP A 260 -2.18 -12.80 11.15
N SER A 261 -0.99 -13.04 11.71
CA SER A 261 -0.29 -14.33 11.66
C SER A 261 -1.09 -15.43 12.36
N LEU A 262 -1.68 -15.17 13.53
CA LEU A 262 -2.55 -16.12 14.25
C LEU A 262 -3.79 -16.53 13.45
N LEU A 263 -4.28 -15.66 12.58
CA LEU A 263 -5.46 -15.91 11.75
C LEU A 263 -5.13 -16.64 10.44
N ARG A 264 -3.93 -16.46 9.89
CA ARG A 264 -3.57 -16.92 8.53
C ARG A 264 -2.58 -18.09 8.51
N ASP A 265 -1.59 -18.09 9.40
CA ASP A 265 -0.45 -19.01 9.30
C ASP A 265 -0.75 -20.36 9.97
N PRO A 266 -0.11 -21.46 9.49
CA PRO A 266 -0.21 -22.76 10.14
C PRO A 266 0.21 -22.68 11.61
N HIS A 267 -0.61 -23.26 12.49
CA HIS A 267 -0.39 -23.18 13.92
C HIS A 267 -0.86 -24.44 14.63
N GLU A 268 -0.11 -24.85 15.65
CA GLU A 268 -0.47 -25.97 16.54
C GLU A 268 -1.65 -25.64 17.48
N LEU A 269 -2.06 -24.38 17.58
CA LEU A 269 -3.13 -23.95 18.48
C LEU A 269 -4.49 -24.19 17.84
N GLU A 270 -5.45 -24.61 18.67
CA GLU A 270 -6.85 -24.69 18.30
C GLU A 270 -7.39 -23.33 17.81
N GLN A 271 -8.32 -23.37 16.86
CA GLN A 271 -8.85 -22.17 16.21
C GLN A 271 -9.44 -21.15 17.19
N ALA A 272 -10.16 -21.62 18.21
CA ALA A 272 -10.77 -20.77 19.23
C ALA A 272 -9.71 -19.97 20.00
N GLU A 273 -8.60 -20.62 20.37
CA GLU A 273 -7.51 -19.96 21.09
C GLU A 273 -6.76 -18.96 20.21
N ARG A 274 -6.55 -19.29 18.93
CA ARG A 274 -5.94 -18.34 17.96
C ARG A 274 -6.76 -17.07 17.82
N ILE A 275 -8.08 -17.21 17.68
CA ILE A 275 -9.00 -16.07 17.57
C ILE A 275 -8.94 -15.22 18.84
N ARG A 276 -8.97 -15.85 20.02
CA ARG A 276 -8.87 -15.16 21.32
C ARG A 276 -7.58 -14.34 21.44
N LEU A 277 -6.43 -14.93 21.11
CA LEU A 277 -5.14 -14.25 21.15
C LEU A 277 -5.05 -13.11 20.11
N ALA A 278 -5.56 -13.34 18.90
CA ALA A 278 -5.60 -12.31 17.86
C ALA A 278 -6.43 -11.10 18.31
N GLN A 279 -7.59 -11.32 18.95
CA GLN A 279 -8.38 -10.24 19.53
C GLN A 279 -7.62 -9.48 20.62
N GLN A 280 -6.89 -10.16 21.50
CA GLN A 280 -6.08 -9.49 22.54
C GLN A 280 -5.01 -8.59 21.92
N HIS A 281 -4.27 -9.07 20.93
CA HIS A 281 -3.28 -8.25 20.23
C HIS A 281 -3.93 -7.05 19.50
N LEU A 282 -5.05 -7.25 18.80
CA LEU A 282 -5.76 -6.14 18.15
C LEU A 282 -6.33 -5.14 19.14
N GLN A 283 -6.77 -5.58 20.32
CA GLN A 283 -7.22 -4.69 21.37
C GLN A 283 -6.07 -3.79 21.86
N HIS A 284 -4.89 -4.36 22.13
CA HIS A 284 -3.70 -3.58 22.47
C HIS A 284 -3.33 -2.56 21.38
N ALA A 285 -3.45 -2.94 20.11
CA ALA A 285 -3.22 -2.03 18.99
C ALA A 285 -4.23 -0.86 18.99
N LEU A 286 -5.53 -1.16 19.19
CA LEU A 286 -6.61 -0.16 19.20
C LEU A 286 -6.62 0.72 20.45
N ASP A 287 -6.19 0.23 21.61
CA ASP A 287 -6.07 1.04 22.82
C ASP A 287 -5.02 2.15 22.66
N ARG A 288 -3.99 1.89 21.84
CA ARG A 288 -2.89 2.82 21.55
C ARG A 288 -3.18 3.71 20.35
N GLU A 289 -3.71 3.11 19.30
CA GLU A 289 -4.07 3.77 18.05
C GLU A 289 -5.53 3.46 17.68
N PRO A 290 -6.51 4.14 18.31
CA PRO A 290 -7.93 3.87 18.08
C PRO A 290 -8.38 4.06 16.63
N SER A 291 -7.66 4.88 15.85
CA SER A 291 -7.91 5.16 14.44
C SER A 291 -7.12 4.27 13.48
N ASN A 292 -6.43 3.23 13.97
CA ASN A 292 -5.66 2.34 13.11
C ASN A 292 -6.59 1.46 12.27
N GLN A 293 -6.72 1.81 10.99
CA GLN A 293 -7.67 1.18 10.07
C GLN A 293 -7.46 -0.33 9.92
N ARG A 294 -6.20 -0.79 9.85
CA ARG A 294 -5.90 -2.22 9.69
C ARG A 294 -6.35 -3.00 10.92
N ALA A 295 -6.08 -2.47 12.12
CA ALA A 295 -6.52 -3.10 13.36
C ALA A 295 -8.06 -3.13 13.48
N GLN A 296 -8.74 -2.04 13.14
CA GLN A 296 -10.20 -1.97 13.12
C GLN A 296 -10.80 -2.97 12.13
N ASN A 297 -10.27 -3.05 10.90
CA ASN A 297 -10.74 -3.97 9.87
C ASN A 297 -10.59 -5.44 10.30
N LEU A 298 -9.41 -5.83 10.81
CA LEU A 298 -9.17 -7.19 11.30
C LEU A 298 -10.09 -7.52 12.48
N MET A 299 -10.27 -6.60 13.43
CA MET A 299 -11.16 -6.80 14.58
C MET A 299 -12.62 -6.97 14.14
N ALA A 300 -13.10 -6.13 13.22
CA ALA A 300 -14.44 -6.24 12.67
C ALA A 300 -14.65 -7.59 11.96
N GLN A 301 -13.66 -8.06 11.18
CA GLN A 301 -13.73 -9.37 10.52
C GLN A 301 -13.81 -10.53 11.54
N ILE A 302 -13.03 -10.48 12.62
CA ILE A 302 -13.11 -11.48 13.68
C ILE A 302 -14.50 -11.48 14.32
N TYR A 303 -15.05 -10.30 14.64
CA TYR A 303 -16.38 -10.20 15.24
C TYR A 303 -17.47 -10.74 14.30
N LEU A 304 -17.39 -10.45 13.00
CA LEU A 304 -18.31 -11.03 12.02
C LEU A 304 -18.20 -12.55 11.94
N ALA A 305 -16.97 -13.09 11.86
CA ALA A 305 -16.74 -14.53 11.82
C ALA A 305 -17.23 -15.25 13.10
N SER A 306 -17.21 -14.54 14.24
CA SER A 306 -17.67 -15.06 15.53
C SER A 306 -19.17 -14.82 15.79
N GLY A 307 -19.91 -14.27 14.81
CA GLY A 307 -21.34 -13.94 14.95
C GLY A 307 -21.64 -12.74 15.86
N GLN A 308 -20.62 -12.00 16.29
CA GLN A 308 -20.72 -10.84 17.19
C GLN A 308 -21.04 -9.55 16.40
N LEU A 309 -22.21 -9.52 15.77
CA LEU A 309 -22.61 -8.46 14.84
C LEU A 309 -22.61 -7.05 15.47
N ASP A 310 -23.06 -6.91 16.72
CA ASP A 310 -23.12 -5.60 17.38
C ASP A 310 -21.72 -5.00 17.60
N GLN A 311 -20.76 -5.83 18.02
CA GLN A 311 -19.38 -5.39 18.22
C GLN A 311 -18.71 -5.08 16.89
N ALA A 312 -18.96 -5.89 15.85
CA ALA A 312 -18.50 -5.58 14.49
C ALA A 312 -19.03 -4.23 14.01
N ASN A 313 -20.31 -3.95 14.23
CA ASN A 313 -20.95 -2.70 13.81
C ASN A 313 -20.38 -1.48 14.53
N GLN A 314 -20.09 -1.59 15.83
CA GLN A 314 -19.44 -0.51 16.58
C GLN A 314 -18.05 -0.17 16.03
N ILE A 315 -17.24 -1.19 15.71
CA ILE A 315 -15.92 -0.99 15.11
C ILE A 315 -16.05 -0.36 13.72
N LEU A 316 -16.99 -0.81 12.89
CA LEU A 316 -17.22 -0.23 11.56
C LEU A 316 -17.70 1.24 11.62
N ASP A 317 -18.51 1.60 12.60
CA ASP A 317 -18.92 2.98 12.83
C ASP A 317 -17.76 3.88 13.27
N ALA A 318 -16.84 3.35 14.06
CA ALA A 318 -15.60 4.06 14.40
C ALA A 318 -14.70 4.20 13.16
N ALA A 319 -14.53 3.11 12.42
CA ALA A 319 -13.68 3.05 11.24
C ALA A 319 -14.13 4.00 10.13
N SER A 320 -15.44 4.05 9.83
CA SER A 320 -16.00 4.97 8.84
C SER A 320 -15.73 6.44 9.13
N LYS A 321 -15.56 6.82 10.41
CA LYS A 321 -15.23 8.19 10.84
C LYS A 321 -13.74 8.50 10.79
N THR A 322 -12.89 7.48 10.93
CA THR A 322 -11.43 7.65 10.98
C THR A 322 -10.74 7.43 9.63
N SER A 323 -11.39 6.75 8.68
CA SER A 323 -10.87 6.53 7.33
C SER A 323 -10.64 7.84 6.56
N THR A 324 -9.38 8.14 6.23
CA THR A 324 -9.02 9.36 5.51
C THR A 324 -8.95 9.18 4.00
N ASP A 325 -8.46 8.03 3.53
CA ASP A 325 -8.30 7.73 2.09
C ASP A 325 -9.45 6.87 1.54
N ASN A 326 -9.62 6.89 0.22
CA ASN A 326 -10.75 6.24 -0.44
C ASN A 326 -10.68 4.71 -0.38
N LEU A 327 -9.49 4.08 -0.41
CA LEU A 327 -9.37 2.62 -0.29
C LEU A 327 -9.71 2.13 1.14
N SER A 328 -9.31 2.89 2.16
CA SER A 328 -9.69 2.61 3.55
C SER A 328 -11.20 2.72 3.75
N LYS A 329 -11.84 3.75 3.17
CA LYS A 329 -13.32 3.88 3.19
C LYS A 329 -13.98 2.68 2.52
N LEU A 330 -13.50 2.26 1.35
CA LEU A 330 -14.06 1.11 0.63
C LEU A 330 -13.85 -0.20 1.35
N SER A 331 -12.72 -0.38 2.05
CA SER A 331 -12.50 -1.54 2.91
C SER A 331 -13.57 -1.61 4.02
N VAL A 332 -13.94 -0.48 4.63
CA VAL A 332 -15.05 -0.43 5.59
C VAL A 332 -16.38 -0.75 4.92
N ALA A 333 -16.61 -0.27 3.69
CA ALA A 333 -17.83 -0.54 2.93
C ALA A 333 -17.98 -2.04 2.61
N GLU A 334 -16.91 -2.70 2.15
CA GLU A 334 -16.90 -4.15 1.87
C GLU A 334 -17.19 -4.98 3.12
N ILE A 335 -16.56 -4.64 4.26
CA ILE A 335 -16.83 -5.33 5.54
C ILE A 335 -18.27 -5.04 6.00
N SER A 336 -18.76 -3.82 5.79
CA SER A 336 -20.15 -3.44 6.09
C SER A 336 -21.16 -4.22 5.26
N LEU A 337 -20.88 -4.53 3.99
CA LEU A 337 -21.74 -5.42 3.18
C LEU A 337 -21.82 -6.83 3.78
N ARG A 338 -20.67 -7.39 4.20
CA ARG A 338 -20.64 -8.70 4.87
C ARG A 338 -21.40 -8.69 6.20
N ALA A 339 -21.42 -7.55 6.88
CA ALA A 339 -22.23 -7.32 8.08
C ALA A 339 -23.73 -7.10 7.80
N GLY A 340 -24.17 -7.15 6.53
CA GLY A 340 -25.55 -6.89 6.11
C GLY A 340 -25.95 -5.41 6.03
N ARG A 341 -25.01 -4.47 6.21
CA ARG A 341 -25.24 -3.02 6.20
C ARG A 341 -25.18 -2.43 4.79
N VAL A 342 -26.03 -2.95 3.89
CA VAL A 342 -26.02 -2.60 2.46
C VAL A 342 -26.15 -1.10 2.21
N SER A 343 -27.08 -0.41 2.88
CA SER A 343 -27.27 1.03 2.69
C SER A 343 -26.05 1.85 3.10
N SER A 344 -25.38 1.47 4.20
CA SER A 344 -24.18 2.15 4.70
C SER A 344 -23.01 1.97 3.73
N ALA A 345 -22.82 0.75 3.22
CA ALA A 345 -21.77 0.46 2.26
C ALA A 345 -21.99 1.18 0.92
N ASN A 346 -23.23 1.17 0.42
CA ASN A 346 -23.58 1.88 -0.81
C ASN A 346 -23.41 3.39 -0.68
N GLN A 347 -23.69 3.97 0.49
CA GLN A 347 -23.44 5.39 0.72
C GLN A 347 -21.94 5.71 0.65
N ILE A 348 -21.10 4.94 1.34
CA ILE A 348 -19.64 5.13 1.30
C ILE A 348 -19.12 5.01 -0.14
N ALA A 349 -19.59 4.02 -0.89
CA ALA A 349 -19.21 3.84 -2.29
C ALA A 349 -19.62 5.04 -3.16
N ARG A 350 -20.86 5.53 -3.02
CA ARG A 350 -21.33 6.73 -3.73
C ARG A 350 -20.53 7.99 -3.39
N ASP A 351 -20.15 8.15 -2.12
CA ASP A 351 -19.32 9.29 -1.69
C ASP A 351 -17.93 9.25 -2.35
N VAL A 352 -17.34 8.04 -2.47
CA VAL A 352 -16.05 7.85 -3.16
C VAL A 352 -16.17 8.06 -4.67
N ILE A 353 -17.26 7.61 -5.30
CA ILE A 353 -17.54 7.88 -6.71
C ILE A 353 -17.61 9.39 -6.93
N ALA A 354 -18.41 10.11 -6.15
CA ALA A 354 -18.57 11.56 -6.29
C ALA A 354 -17.24 12.35 -6.12
N ASP A 355 -16.32 11.85 -5.29
CA ASP A 355 -14.98 12.45 -5.09
C ASP A 355 -14.02 12.21 -6.27
N LEU A 356 -14.12 11.06 -6.94
CA LEU A 356 -13.19 10.64 -7.98
C LEU A 356 -13.70 10.91 -9.40
N GLU A 357 -15.00 10.79 -9.64
CA GLU A 357 -15.65 10.87 -10.95
C GLU A 357 -15.25 12.10 -11.80
N PRO A 358 -15.18 13.33 -11.25
CA PRO A 358 -14.75 14.50 -12.03
C PRO A 358 -13.33 14.39 -12.58
N ARG A 359 -12.45 13.70 -11.86
CA ARG A 359 -11.05 13.48 -12.26
C ARG A 359 -10.95 12.33 -13.27
N MET A 360 -11.71 11.25 -13.06
CA MET A 360 -11.76 10.11 -13.97
C MET A 360 -12.24 10.52 -15.37
N ASN A 361 -13.25 11.38 -15.44
CA ASN A 361 -13.85 11.82 -16.71
C ASN A 361 -13.14 13.02 -17.38
N SER A 362 -12.00 13.46 -16.86
CA SER A 362 -11.28 14.62 -17.42
C SER A 362 -10.39 14.23 -18.61
N GLU A 363 -10.49 14.97 -19.73
CA GLU A 363 -9.67 14.74 -20.93
C GLU A 363 -8.18 15.12 -20.72
N GLU A 364 -7.92 16.12 -19.88
CA GLU A 364 -6.58 16.54 -19.47
C GLU A 364 -6.50 16.63 -17.94
N PRO A 365 -6.20 15.54 -17.23
CA PRO A 365 -6.18 15.56 -15.78
C PRO A 365 -5.00 16.43 -15.29
N GLU A 366 -5.32 17.56 -14.63
CA GLU A 366 -4.31 18.44 -14.00
C GLU A 366 -3.44 17.69 -12.97
N GLN A 367 -3.92 16.55 -12.45
CA GLN A 367 -3.21 15.67 -11.52
C GLN A 367 -3.11 14.24 -12.08
N VAL A 368 -1.95 13.60 -11.91
CA VAL A 368 -1.72 12.21 -12.32
C VAL A 368 -2.59 11.27 -11.48
N ILE A 369 -3.67 10.74 -12.08
CA ILE A 369 -4.48 9.67 -11.47
C ILE A 369 -3.59 8.46 -11.19
N SER A 370 -3.56 8.03 -9.93
CA SER A 370 -2.77 6.89 -9.46
C SER A 370 -3.49 5.56 -9.67
N ALA A 371 -2.75 4.45 -9.70
CA ALA A 371 -3.35 3.11 -9.74
C ALA A 371 -4.31 2.85 -8.57
N ALA A 372 -4.02 3.40 -7.39
CA ALA A 372 -4.89 3.30 -6.21
C ALA A 372 -6.25 4.01 -6.41
N GLU A 373 -6.27 5.12 -7.15
CA GLU A 373 -7.51 5.84 -7.46
C GLU A 373 -8.34 5.12 -8.52
N PHE A 374 -7.71 4.54 -9.56
CA PHE A 374 -8.39 3.65 -10.50
C PHE A 374 -9.04 2.48 -9.78
N LEU A 375 -8.30 1.85 -8.85
CA LEU A 375 -8.83 0.76 -8.05
C LEU A 375 -10.00 1.22 -7.17
N ALA A 376 -9.82 2.31 -6.43
CA ALA A 376 -10.85 2.81 -5.53
C ALA A 376 -12.14 3.11 -6.30
N TYR A 377 -12.03 3.76 -7.46
CA TYR A 377 -13.19 4.07 -8.29
C TYR A 377 -13.90 2.81 -8.78
N ALA A 378 -13.16 1.83 -9.31
CA ALA A 378 -13.75 0.58 -9.77
C ALA A 378 -14.39 -0.23 -8.63
N VAL A 379 -13.75 -0.32 -7.47
CA VAL A 379 -14.33 -1.00 -6.30
C VAL A 379 -15.62 -0.31 -5.88
N ALA A 380 -15.64 1.02 -5.84
CA ALA A 380 -16.86 1.77 -5.51
C ALA A 380 -18.01 1.51 -6.50
N LEU A 381 -17.72 1.51 -7.82
CA LEU A 381 -18.68 1.16 -8.87
C LEU A 381 -19.23 -0.26 -8.70
N ASN A 382 -18.37 -1.23 -8.39
CA ASN A 382 -18.80 -2.60 -8.15
C ASN A 382 -19.75 -2.71 -6.94
N LEU A 383 -19.47 -1.99 -5.85
CA LEU A 383 -20.32 -2.01 -4.65
C LEU A 383 -21.73 -1.46 -4.91
N VAL A 384 -21.87 -0.48 -5.82
CA VAL A 384 -23.19 0.05 -6.22
C VAL A 384 -23.88 -0.78 -7.31
N GLY A 385 -23.23 -1.85 -7.80
CA GLY A 385 -23.77 -2.78 -8.80
C GLY A 385 -23.40 -2.47 -10.24
N GLU A 386 -22.55 -1.46 -10.49
CA GLU A 386 -22.09 -1.03 -11.81
C GLU A 386 -20.82 -1.79 -12.23
N ILE A 387 -20.92 -3.13 -12.26
CA ILE A 387 -19.77 -4.02 -12.47
C ILE A 387 -19.12 -3.84 -13.86
N SER A 388 -19.91 -3.52 -14.89
CA SER A 388 -19.39 -3.29 -16.25
C SER A 388 -18.47 -2.08 -16.31
N ASP A 389 -18.86 -0.98 -15.68
CA ASP A 389 -18.06 0.25 -15.60
C ASP A 389 -16.84 0.05 -14.70
N ALA A 390 -16.98 -0.71 -13.62
CA ALA A 390 -15.87 -1.10 -12.76
C ALA A 390 -14.78 -1.86 -13.54
N ILE A 391 -15.18 -2.87 -14.35
CA ILE A 391 -14.28 -3.63 -15.22
C ILE A 391 -13.60 -2.71 -16.24
N HIS A 392 -14.37 -1.82 -16.88
CA HIS A 392 -13.84 -0.85 -17.83
C HIS A 392 -12.73 0.02 -17.21
N TRP A 393 -12.97 0.61 -16.04
CA TRP A 393 -12.00 1.47 -15.39
C TRP A 393 -10.75 0.74 -14.90
N LEU A 394 -10.85 -0.54 -14.49
CA LEU A 394 -9.68 -1.36 -14.20
C LEU A 394 -8.85 -1.63 -15.47
N GLN A 395 -9.50 -1.86 -16.61
CA GLN A 395 -8.80 -2.01 -17.90
C GLN A 395 -8.10 -0.71 -18.31
N GLU A 396 -8.74 0.44 -18.18
CA GLU A 396 -8.08 1.74 -18.44
C GLU A 396 -6.91 1.98 -17.47
N GLY A 397 -7.06 1.61 -16.20
CA GLY A 397 -5.99 1.65 -15.22
C GLY A 397 -4.78 0.79 -15.64
N LEU A 398 -5.02 -0.45 -16.09
CA LEU A 398 -3.97 -1.35 -16.56
C LEU A 398 -3.30 -0.89 -17.86
N LYS A 399 -4.01 -0.20 -18.76
CA LYS A 399 -3.35 0.43 -19.93
C LYS A 399 -2.27 1.44 -19.50
N ARG A 400 -2.49 2.15 -18.39
CA ARG A 400 -1.54 3.12 -17.83
C ARG A 400 -0.49 2.49 -16.92
N PHE A 401 -0.87 1.44 -16.20
CA PHE A 401 -0.02 0.71 -15.26
C PHE A 401 -0.04 -0.80 -15.55
N PRO A 402 0.60 -1.26 -16.64
CA PRO A 402 0.48 -2.65 -17.11
C PRO A 402 0.92 -3.70 -16.10
N ASP A 403 1.94 -3.38 -15.30
CA ASP A 403 2.54 -4.30 -14.33
C ASP A 403 1.92 -4.15 -12.91
N ASN A 404 0.76 -3.49 -12.79
CA ASN A 404 0.13 -3.29 -11.47
C ASN A 404 -0.71 -4.51 -11.07
N GLU A 405 -0.12 -5.38 -10.25
CA GLU A 405 -0.75 -6.60 -9.73
C GLU A 405 -2.10 -6.32 -9.04
N MET A 406 -2.19 -5.24 -8.26
CA MET A 406 -3.43 -4.91 -7.54
C MET A 406 -4.60 -4.63 -8.50
N LEU A 407 -4.35 -3.96 -9.62
CA LEU A 407 -5.38 -3.72 -10.63
C LEU A 407 -5.74 -5.01 -11.39
N SER A 408 -4.77 -5.85 -11.74
CA SER A 408 -5.04 -7.11 -12.44
C SER A 408 -5.81 -8.11 -11.58
N GLU A 409 -5.43 -8.29 -10.31
CA GLU A 409 -6.14 -9.14 -9.34
C GLU A 409 -7.60 -8.71 -9.16
N ASN A 410 -7.85 -7.40 -9.02
CA ASN A 410 -9.19 -6.86 -8.87
C ASN A 410 -10.00 -6.98 -10.17
N LEU A 411 -9.36 -6.88 -11.34
CA LEU A 411 -10.01 -7.09 -12.63
C LEU A 411 -10.44 -8.55 -12.76
N VAL A 412 -9.57 -9.50 -12.43
CA VAL A 412 -9.90 -10.93 -12.43
C VAL A 412 -11.06 -11.19 -11.47
N ARG A 413 -11.02 -10.63 -10.24
CA ARG A 413 -12.11 -10.78 -9.27
C ARG A 413 -13.46 -10.28 -9.81
N MET A 414 -13.51 -9.08 -10.39
CA MET A 414 -14.75 -8.50 -10.89
C MET A 414 -15.25 -9.21 -12.15
N ARG A 415 -14.35 -9.59 -13.07
CA ARG A 415 -14.74 -10.38 -14.23
C ARG A 415 -15.24 -11.77 -13.84
N LEU A 416 -14.65 -12.39 -12.82
CA LEU A 416 -15.13 -13.67 -12.31
C LEU A 416 -16.50 -13.53 -11.62
N GLN A 417 -16.74 -12.44 -10.88
CA GLN A 417 -18.06 -12.13 -10.32
C GLN A 417 -19.11 -11.93 -11.42
N ASP A 418 -18.77 -11.21 -12.49
CA ASP A 418 -19.66 -11.04 -13.65
C ASP A 418 -19.88 -12.36 -14.40
N TYR A 419 -18.83 -13.17 -14.56
CA TYR A 419 -18.91 -14.54 -15.07
C TYR A 419 -19.89 -15.37 -14.24
N ASP A 420 -19.72 -15.46 -12.92
CA ASP A 420 -20.59 -16.27 -12.04
C ASP A 420 -22.06 -15.81 -12.13
N ARG A 421 -22.31 -14.49 -12.25
CA ARG A 421 -23.65 -13.93 -12.44
C ARG A 421 -24.28 -14.35 -13.76
N ARG A 422 -23.51 -14.38 -14.85
CA ARG A 422 -24.00 -14.73 -16.19
C ARG A 422 -23.99 -16.25 -16.42
N ALA A 423 -23.10 -16.99 -15.74
CA ALA A 423 -22.91 -18.44 -15.81
C ALA A 423 -24.12 -19.22 -15.29
N LEU A 424 -25.01 -18.56 -14.54
CA LEU A 424 -26.34 -19.07 -14.19
C LEU A 424 -27.31 -19.13 -15.40
N GLY A 425 -26.87 -18.76 -16.61
CA GLY A 425 -27.60 -18.87 -17.89
C GLY A 425 -26.99 -19.87 -18.89
N ASP A 426 -27.29 -19.69 -20.19
CA ASP A 426 -27.05 -20.64 -21.31
C ASP A 426 -25.59 -20.85 -21.79
N PHE A 427 -24.56 -20.69 -20.94
CA PHE A 427 -23.20 -20.90 -21.43
C PHE A 427 -22.89 -22.37 -21.72
N SER A 428 -22.42 -22.65 -22.94
CA SER A 428 -21.82 -23.93 -23.25
C SER A 428 -20.53 -24.14 -22.43
N PRO A 429 -20.08 -25.39 -22.22
CA PRO A 429 -18.79 -25.66 -21.58
C PRO A 429 -17.62 -24.95 -22.29
N GLU A 430 -17.66 -24.80 -23.62
CA GLU A 430 -16.65 -24.12 -24.42
C GLU A 430 -16.58 -22.62 -24.15
N ASP A 431 -17.74 -21.95 -24.07
CA ASP A 431 -17.78 -20.51 -23.76
C ASP A 431 -17.25 -20.24 -22.34
N ARG A 432 -17.55 -21.16 -21.41
CA ARG A 432 -17.03 -21.10 -20.04
C ARG A 432 -15.52 -21.27 -20.01
N LEU A 433 -14.99 -22.25 -20.76
CA LEU A 433 -13.55 -22.44 -20.87
C LEU A 433 -12.85 -21.22 -21.51
N ALA A 434 -13.39 -20.67 -22.59
CA ALA A 434 -12.82 -19.50 -23.26
C ALA A 434 -12.70 -18.31 -22.29
N THR A 435 -13.77 -18.03 -21.53
CA THR A 435 -13.78 -16.92 -20.57
C THR A 435 -12.78 -17.15 -19.44
N LEU A 436 -12.76 -18.35 -18.84
CA LEU A 436 -11.86 -18.67 -17.73
C LEU A 436 -10.39 -18.74 -18.15
N THR A 437 -10.12 -19.12 -19.40
CA THR A 437 -8.76 -19.10 -19.98
C THR A 437 -8.21 -17.67 -20.05
N GLU A 438 -9.03 -16.71 -20.49
CA GLU A 438 -8.62 -15.31 -20.51
C GLU A 438 -8.35 -14.78 -19.08
N LEU A 439 -9.12 -15.23 -18.09
CA LEU A 439 -8.93 -14.81 -16.69
C LEU A 439 -7.66 -15.38 -16.06
N ILE A 440 -7.33 -16.65 -16.33
CA ILE A 440 -6.12 -17.27 -15.76
C ILE A 440 -4.83 -16.73 -16.40
N GLU A 441 -4.91 -16.17 -17.61
CA GLU A 441 -3.78 -15.45 -18.23
C GLU A 441 -3.44 -14.13 -17.52
N LEU A 442 -4.43 -13.47 -16.92
CA LEU A 442 -4.24 -12.23 -16.17
C LEU A 442 -3.68 -12.49 -14.76
N ASP A 443 -4.09 -13.59 -14.14
CA ASP A 443 -3.59 -14.03 -12.83
C ASP A 443 -3.54 -15.56 -12.77
N THR A 444 -2.35 -16.11 -13.03
CA THR A 444 -2.11 -17.56 -13.03
C THR A 444 -2.26 -18.22 -11.67
N LYS A 445 -2.31 -17.44 -10.58
CA LYS A 445 -2.43 -17.94 -9.20
C LYS A 445 -3.84 -17.77 -8.65
N SER A 446 -4.79 -17.31 -9.47
CA SER A 446 -6.16 -17.05 -9.03
C SER A 446 -6.91 -18.34 -8.71
N GLU A 447 -6.80 -18.84 -7.47
CA GLU A 447 -7.52 -20.03 -7.01
C GLU A 447 -9.02 -20.01 -7.30
N PRO A 448 -9.73 -18.87 -7.16
CA PRO A 448 -11.12 -18.79 -7.57
C PRO A 448 -11.34 -19.21 -9.03
N VAL A 449 -10.51 -18.72 -9.97
CA VAL A 449 -10.60 -19.08 -11.40
C VAL A 449 -10.24 -20.55 -11.60
N ILE A 450 -9.17 -21.02 -10.95
CA ILE A 450 -8.71 -22.41 -11.05
C ILE A 450 -9.81 -23.38 -10.62
N VAL A 451 -10.52 -23.09 -9.53
CA VAL A 451 -11.63 -23.93 -9.07
C VAL A 451 -12.76 -24.01 -10.12
N ARG A 452 -13.11 -22.89 -10.78
CA ARG A 452 -14.11 -22.92 -11.87
C ARG A 452 -13.58 -23.69 -13.08
N LEU A 453 -12.32 -23.52 -13.46
CA LEU A 453 -11.69 -24.30 -14.53
C LEU A 453 -11.79 -25.79 -14.22
N VAL A 454 -11.40 -26.20 -13.00
CA VAL A 454 -11.46 -27.60 -12.58
C VAL A 454 -12.89 -28.14 -12.61
N SER A 455 -13.90 -27.34 -12.28
CA SER A 455 -15.30 -27.77 -12.36
C SER A 455 -15.75 -28.15 -13.78
N LEU A 456 -15.11 -27.60 -14.83
CA LEU A 456 -15.43 -27.92 -16.23
C LEU A 456 -14.94 -29.30 -16.67
N LEU A 457 -14.19 -30.03 -15.84
CA LEU A 457 -13.65 -31.33 -16.22
C LEU A 457 -14.68 -32.45 -16.24
N HIS A 458 -15.86 -32.21 -15.66
CA HIS A 458 -17.01 -33.07 -15.80
C HIS A 458 -17.71 -32.93 -17.16
N ALA A 459 -17.36 -31.91 -17.96
CA ALA A 459 -17.86 -31.72 -19.31
C ALA A 459 -16.90 -32.39 -20.32
N PRO A 460 -17.27 -33.54 -20.92
CA PRO A 460 -16.38 -34.31 -21.79
C PRO A 460 -15.84 -33.51 -22.99
N GLU A 461 -16.59 -32.50 -23.43
CA GLU A 461 -16.27 -31.66 -24.60
C GLU A 461 -15.00 -30.84 -24.39
N VAL A 462 -14.79 -30.34 -23.16
CA VAL A 462 -13.67 -29.43 -22.81
C VAL A 462 -12.66 -30.05 -21.87
N GLN A 463 -12.91 -31.27 -21.39
CA GLN A 463 -12.11 -31.94 -20.36
C GLN A 463 -10.61 -31.96 -20.70
N THR A 464 -10.24 -32.38 -21.92
CA THR A 464 -8.83 -32.47 -22.35
C THR A 464 -8.16 -31.10 -22.42
N GLN A 465 -8.89 -30.05 -22.83
CA GLN A 465 -8.35 -28.70 -22.96
C GLN A 465 -8.11 -28.08 -21.59
N VAL A 466 -9.06 -28.21 -20.66
CA VAL A 466 -8.89 -27.79 -19.27
C VAL A 466 -7.70 -28.52 -18.64
N ALA A 467 -7.57 -29.82 -18.93
CA ALA A 467 -6.48 -30.64 -18.41
C ALA A 467 -5.11 -30.12 -18.77
N GLN A 468 -4.93 -29.86 -20.06
CA GLN A 468 -3.70 -29.30 -20.59
C GLN A 468 -3.43 -27.90 -20.00
N LEU A 469 -4.44 -27.03 -19.97
CA LEU A 469 -4.32 -25.68 -19.44
C LEU A 469 -3.85 -25.67 -17.98
N VAL A 470 -4.46 -26.50 -17.13
CA VAL A 470 -4.08 -26.61 -15.71
C VAL A 470 -2.64 -27.11 -15.57
N SER A 471 -2.21 -28.10 -16.36
CA SER A 471 -0.84 -28.62 -16.28
C SER A 471 0.24 -27.66 -16.81
N GLU A 472 -0.07 -26.86 -17.83
CA GLU A 472 0.92 -26.00 -18.50
C GLU A 472 1.05 -24.62 -17.85
N ARG A 473 -0.03 -24.09 -17.27
CA ARG A 473 -0.10 -22.68 -16.85
C ARG A 473 -0.15 -22.47 -15.36
N ILE A 474 -0.51 -23.49 -14.59
CA ILE A 474 -0.74 -23.36 -13.15
C ILE A 474 0.40 -24.03 -12.39
N ASP A 475 1.15 -23.23 -11.63
CA ASP A 475 2.09 -23.76 -10.65
C ASP A 475 1.32 -24.25 -9.42
N ILE A 476 0.94 -25.54 -9.45
CA ILE A 476 0.18 -26.20 -8.37
C ILE A 476 0.87 -26.04 -7.02
N ALA A 477 2.20 -26.06 -6.97
CA ALA A 477 2.95 -25.94 -5.71
C ALA A 477 2.80 -24.56 -5.05
N SER A 478 2.38 -23.54 -5.80
CA SER A 478 2.14 -22.18 -5.32
C SER A 478 0.74 -21.96 -4.73
N LEU A 479 -0.18 -22.90 -4.93
CA LEU A 479 -1.58 -22.80 -4.46
C LEU A 479 -1.73 -23.26 -3.01
N THR A 480 -2.88 -22.96 -2.40
CA THR A 480 -3.29 -23.51 -1.11
C THR A 480 -3.40 -25.03 -1.16
N VAL A 481 -3.16 -25.68 -0.02
CA VAL A 481 -3.30 -27.14 0.11
C VAL A 481 -4.68 -27.63 -0.36
N GLU A 482 -5.75 -26.88 -0.09
CA GLU A 482 -7.11 -27.24 -0.50
C GLU A 482 -7.29 -27.21 -2.02
N THR A 483 -6.79 -26.16 -2.68
CA THR A 483 -6.83 -26.10 -4.16
C THR A 483 -5.89 -27.13 -4.78
N GLN A 484 -4.73 -27.39 -4.18
CA GLN A 484 -3.86 -28.48 -4.61
C GLN A 484 -4.57 -29.84 -4.53
N LYS A 485 -5.28 -30.12 -3.44
CA LYS A 485 -6.09 -31.36 -3.30
C LYS A 485 -7.13 -31.46 -4.39
N THR A 486 -7.80 -30.35 -4.73
CA THR A 486 -8.78 -30.28 -5.82
C THR A 486 -8.15 -30.62 -7.18
N VAL A 487 -6.96 -30.08 -7.48
CA VAL A 487 -6.22 -30.40 -8.71
C VAL A 487 -5.65 -31.83 -8.72
N ALA A 488 -5.25 -32.35 -7.56
CA ALA A 488 -4.74 -33.72 -7.43
C ALA A 488 -5.84 -34.78 -7.58
N ALA A 489 -6.98 -34.60 -6.90
CA ALA A 489 -8.16 -35.45 -7.04
C ALA A 489 -8.65 -35.50 -8.50
N LEU A 490 -8.46 -34.40 -9.21
CA LEU A 490 -8.77 -34.32 -10.62
C LEU A 490 -7.84 -35.16 -11.51
N ALA A 491 -6.54 -35.21 -11.22
CA ALA A 491 -5.63 -36.09 -11.95
C ALA A 491 -6.05 -37.57 -11.79
N VAL A 492 -6.55 -37.95 -10.60
CA VAL A 492 -7.16 -39.27 -10.36
C VAL A 492 -8.37 -39.50 -11.26
N LEU A 493 -9.30 -38.54 -11.34
CA LEU A 493 -10.49 -38.66 -12.20
C LEU A 493 -10.17 -38.84 -13.69
N ARG A 494 -9.05 -38.28 -14.16
CA ARG A 494 -8.61 -38.43 -15.56
C ARG A 494 -7.84 -39.71 -15.84
N GLY A 495 -7.55 -40.51 -14.82
CA GLY A 495 -6.68 -41.68 -14.94
C GLY A 495 -5.18 -41.35 -14.99
N ASP A 496 -4.78 -40.08 -14.79
CA ASP A 496 -3.37 -39.70 -14.69
C ASP A 496 -2.87 -39.92 -13.26
N MET A 497 -2.74 -41.20 -12.94
CA MET A 497 -2.46 -41.69 -11.59
C MET A 497 -1.03 -41.38 -11.13
N LEU A 498 -0.09 -41.19 -12.07
CA LEU A 498 1.27 -40.79 -11.76
C LEU A 498 1.33 -39.31 -11.37
N ALA A 499 0.70 -38.42 -12.17
CA ALA A 499 0.63 -37.00 -11.82
C ALA A 499 -0.13 -36.80 -10.49
N ALA A 500 -1.23 -37.54 -10.27
CA ALA A 500 -1.96 -37.49 -9.01
C ALA A 500 -1.06 -37.81 -7.80
N ARG A 501 -0.23 -38.86 -7.92
CA ARG A 501 0.70 -39.26 -6.87
C ARG A 501 1.73 -38.17 -6.57
N ASP A 502 2.30 -37.55 -7.60
CA ASP A 502 3.28 -36.47 -7.44
C ASP A 502 2.65 -35.21 -6.80
N HIS A 503 1.41 -34.88 -7.16
CA HIS A 503 0.67 -33.79 -6.54
C HIS A 503 0.38 -34.08 -5.06
N PHE A 504 -0.16 -35.25 -4.72
CA PHE A 504 -0.39 -35.63 -3.32
C PHE A 504 0.92 -35.71 -2.50
N ALA A 505 2.01 -36.19 -3.09
CA ALA A 505 3.32 -36.20 -2.42
C ALA A 505 3.86 -34.78 -2.15
N THR A 506 3.53 -33.82 -3.02
CA THR A 506 3.86 -32.40 -2.82
C THR A 506 3.02 -31.79 -1.71
N ILE A 507 1.71 -32.07 -1.68
CA ILE A 507 0.80 -31.64 -0.61
C ILE A 507 1.30 -32.15 0.75
N LEU A 508 1.72 -33.41 0.83
CA LEU A 508 2.20 -34.02 2.08
C LEU A 508 3.44 -33.32 2.67
N LYS A 509 4.29 -32.69 1.84
CA LYS A 509 5.42 -31.88 2.34
C LYS A 509 4.94 -30.62 3.07
N GLN A 510 3.79 -30.08 2.69
CA GLN A 510 3.20 -28.86 3.25
C GLN A 510 2.28 -29.17 4.43
N ALA A 511 1.50 -30.24 4.32
CA ALA A 511 0.57 -30.70 5.35
C ALA A 511 0.85 -32.18 5.70
N PRO A 512 1.88 -32.47 6.52
CA PRO A 512 2.28 -33.84 6.83
C PRO A 512 1.20 -34.70 7.50
N ASN A 513 0.18 -34.07 8.08
CA ASN A 513 -0.89 -34.74 8.82
C ASN A 513 -2.26 -34.57 8.16
N ASP A 514 -2.33 -34.22 6.86
CA ASP A 514 -3.59 -34.25 6.11
C ASP A 514 -3.99 -35.71 5.84
N ALA A 515 -5.01 -36.18 6.57
CA ALA A 515 -5.38 -37.60 6.57
C ALA A 515 -5.88 -38.09 5.19
N ASP A 516 -6.61 -37.24 4.45
CA ASP A 516 -7.07 -37.58 3.10
C ASP A 516 -5.92 -37.76 2.11
N THR A 517 -4.94 -36.85 2.11
CA THR A 517 -3.77 -36.93 1.24
C THR A 517 -2.95 -38.18 1.54
N VAL A 518 -2.73 -38.47 2.82
CA VAL A 518 -2.05 -39.69 3.26
C VAL A 518 -2.81 -40.93 2.79
N ASN A 519 -4.13 -40.96 2.95
CA ASN A 519 -4.98 -42.06 2.47
C ASN A 519 -4.89 -42.25 0.95
N ASN A 520 -5.02 -41.17 0.19
CA ASN A 520 -4.95 -41.21 -1.27
C ASN A 520 -3.58 -41.70 -1.76
N LEU A 521 -2.48 -41.28 -1.12
CA LEU A 521 -1.15 -41.81 -1.42
C LEU A 521 -1.03 -43.30 -1.11
N ALA A 522 -1.59 -43.76 0.00
CA ALA A 522 -1.60 -45.18 0.35
C ALA A 522 -2.26 -46.01 -0.76
N TRP A 523 -3.44 -45.57 -1.23
CA TRP A 523 -4.14 -46.22 -2.33
C TRP A 523 -3.33 -46.19 -3.63
N LEU A 524 -2.78 -45.02 -4.01
CA LEU A 524 -2.00 -44.87 -5.24
C LEU A 524 -0.73 -45.74 -5.23
N TYR A 525 -0.01 -45.83 -4.11
CA TYR A 525 1.19 -46.68 -4.03
C TYR A 525 0.88 -48.19 -4.08
N ALA A 526 -0.32 -48.61 -3.67
CA ALA A 526 -0.74 -50.01 -3.75
C ALA A 526 -1.37 -50.42 -5.07
N HIS A 527 -1.93 -49.48 -5.84
CA HIS A 527 -2.75 -49.80 -7.02
C HIS A 527 -2.23 -49.21 -8.33
N GLN A 528 -1.19 -48.38 -8.29
CA GLN A 528 -0.67 -47.69 -9.47
C GLN A 528 0.82 -47.95 -9.67
N GLU A 529 1.20 -48.42 -10.84
CA GLU A 529 2.60 -48.70 -11.16
C GLU A 529 3.45 -47.41 -11.22
N PRO A 530 4.72 -47.42 -10.72
CA PRO A 530 5.36 -48.52 -10.01
C PRO A 530 4.76 -48.72 -8.62
N LEU A 531 4.45 -49.98 -8.26
CA LEU A 531 3.96 -50.32 -6.92
C LEU A 531 5.05 -50.13 -5.86
N ASP A 532 4.66 -49.62 -4.69
CA ASP A 532 5.51 -49.48 -3.51
C ASP A 532 4.70 -49.86 -2.27
N LEU A 533 4.56 -51.17 -2.04
CA LEU A 533 3.68 -51.71 -1.00
C LEU A 533 4.14 -51.40 0.42
N ASP A 534 5.42 -51.06 0.61
CA ASP A 534 5.97 -50.63 1.90
C ASP A 534 5.54 -49.20 2.22
N LYS A 535 5.64 -48.28 1.26
CA LYS A 535 5.06 -46.94 1.44
C LYS A 535 3.55 -46.97 1.54
N ALA A 536 2.89 -47.82 0.76
CA ALA A 536 1.44 -47.94 0.80
C ALA A 536 0.95 -48.28 2.21
N ILE A 537 1.56 -49.28 2.87
CA ILE A 537 1.15 -49.66 4.21
C ILE A 537 1.56 -48.63 5.27
N GLU A 538 2.71 -47.97 5.11
CA GLU A 538 3.15 -46.89 5.98
C GLU A 538 2.12 -45.75 5.98
N PHE A 539 1.72 -45.29 4.79
CA PHE A 539 0.70 -44.24 4.66
C PHE A 539 -0.67 -44.71 5.14
N ALA A 540 -1.10 -45.93 4.81
CA ALA A 540 -2.40 -46.44 5.26
C ALA A 540 -2.48 -46.50 6.80
N ASN A 541 -1.42 -46.97 7.46
CA ASN A 541 -1.34 -46.97 8.92
C ASN A 541 -1.38 -45.55 9.50
N LYS A 542 -0.71 -44.60 8.85
CA LYS A 542 -0.74 -43.21 9.27
C LYS A 542 -2.14 -42.59 9.12
N ALA A 543 -2.83 -42.81 8.00
CA ALA A 543 -4.20 -42.32 7.79
C ALA A 543 -5.15 -42.84 8.88
N VAL A 544 -5.11 -44.15 9.16
CA VAL A 544 -5.91 -44.76 10.24
C VAL A 544 -5.49 -44.23 11.61
N SER A 545 -4.20 -43.96 11.87
CA SER A 545 -3.80 -43.36 13.16
C SER A 545 -4.33 -41.93 13.36
N LEU A 546 -4.55 -41.18 12.27
CA LEU A 546 -5.09 -39.82 12.30
C LEU A 546 -6.62 -39.82 12.48
N ALA A 547 -7.32 -40.79 11.90
CA ALA A 547 -8.76 -40.99 12.11
C ALA A 547 -9.09 -42.50 12.19
N PRO A 548 -9.02 -43.11 13.39
CA PRO A 548 -9.14 -44.56 13.58
C PRO A 548 -10.46 -45.18 13.13
N ASP A 549 -11.55 -44.42 13.25
CA ASP A 549 -12.90 -44.89 12.97
C ASP A 549 -13.41 -44.44 11.59
N ASN A 550 -12.55 -43.85 10.74
CA ASN A 550 -12.97 -43.44 9.40
C ASN A 550 -13.07 -44.67 8.47
N PRO A 551 -14.28 -45.02 8.01
CA PRO A 551 -14.47 -46.25 7.24
C PRO A 551 -13.76 -46.21 5.87
N HIS A 552 -13.53 -45.04 5.28
CA HIS A 552 -12.78 -44.92 4.02
C HIS A 552 -11.28 -45.22 4.19
N TYR A 553 -10.73 -44.89 5.36
CA TYR A 553 -9.30 -45.14 5.64
C TYR A 553 -9.06 -46.61 6.01
N LEU A 554 -10.02 -47.20 6.72
CA LEU A 554 -10.04 -48.65 6.97
C LEU A 554 -10.19 -49.44 5.68
N ASP A 555 -11.09 -49.03 4.77
CA ASP A 555 -11.22 -49.60 3.44
C ASP A 555 -9.89 -49.55 2.67
N THR A 556 -9.27 -48.37 2.61
CA THR A 556 -7.99 -48.19 1.94
C THR A 556 -6.91 -49.08 2.53
N ARG A 557 -6.74 -49.12 3.86
CA ARG A 557 -5.74 -50.01 4.49
C ARG A 557 -6.06 -51.49 4.27
N GLY A 558 -7.33 -51.87 4.30
CA GLY A 558 -7.83 -53.19 3.93
C GLY A 558 -7.42 -53.57 2.51
N SER A 559 -7.60 -52.67 1.53
CA SER A 559 -7.16 -52.90 0.14
C SER A 559 -5.65 -53.05 0.01
N VAL A 560 -4.85 -52.26 0.74
CA VAL A 560 -3.39 -52.41 0.78
C VAL A 560 -3.00 -53.79 1.32
N TYR A 561 -3.68 -54.26 2.37
CA TYR A 561 -3.48 -55.61 2.90
C TYR A 561 -3.85 -56.71 1.89
N LEU A 562 -4.91 -56.54 1.08
CA LEU A 562 -5.25 -57.47 0.01
C LEU A 562 -4.13 -57.59 -1.02
N VAL A 563 -3.59 -56.46 -1.50
CA VAL A 563 -2.50 -56.47 -2.49
C VAL A 563 -1.22 -57.09 -1.90
N ARG A 564 -0.97 -56.87 -0.60
CA ARG A 564 0.11 -57.51 0.17
C ARG A 564 -0.15 -58.97 0.54
N ARG A 565 -1.34 -59.50 0.28
CA ARG A 565 -1.80 -60.86 0.64
C ARG A 565 -1.85 -61.11 2.17
N GLU A 566 -2.05 -60.06 2.94
CA GLU A 566 -2.22 -60.11 4.39
C GLU A 566 -3.72 -60.27 4.74
N TRP A 567 -4.29 -61.43 4.38
CA TRP A 567 -5.73 -61.66 4.32
C TRP A 567 -6.48 -61.41 5.65
N GLN A 568 -5.92 -61.83 6.78
CA GLN A 568 -6.57 -61.66 8.08
C GLN A 568 -6.66 -60.18 8.51
N ASN A 569 -5.63 -59.39 8.18
CA ASN A 569 -5.63 -57.95 8.45
C ASN A 569 -6.63 -57.25 7.53
N ALA A 570 -6.66 -57.63 6.24
CA ALA A 570 -7.64 -57.13 5.28
C ALA A 570 -9.08 -57.38 5.74
N ILE A 571 -9.41 -58.61 6.17
CA ILE A 571 -10.74 -58.95 6.71
C ILE A 571 -11.12 -58.02 7.86
N THR A 572 -10.22 -57.86 8.84
CA THR A 572 -10.48 -57.05 10.04
C THR A 572 -10.83 -55.60 9.66
N ASP A 573 -10.04 -54.98 8.79
CA ASP A 573 -10.26 -53.59 8.40
C ASP A 573 -11.49 -53.42 7.50
N LEU A 574 -11.69 -54.30 6.52
CA LEU A 574 -12.81 -54.22 5.59
C LEU A 574 -14.16 -54.49 6.29
N GLU A 575 -14.21 -55.41 7.27
CA GLU A 575 -15.41 -55.59 8.10
C GLU A 575 -15.71 -54.36 8.95
N ASN A 576 -14.68 -53.73 9.53
CA ASN A 576 -14.88 -52.50 10.27
C ASN A 576 -15.32 -51.34 9.35
N ALA A 577 -14.83 -51.28 8.12
CA ALA A 577 -15.24 -50.30 7.12
C ALA A 577 -16.73 -50.44 6.74
N LEU A 578 -17.26 -51.67 6.67
CA LEU A 578 -18.68 -51.93 6.39
C LEU A 578 -19.63 -51.30 7.43
N ASN A 579 -19.18 -51.03 8.65
CA ASN A 579 -20.01 -50.34 9.65
C ASN A 579 -20.39 -48.92 9.20
N GLY A 580 -19.57 -48.27 8.37
CA GLY A 580 -19.81 -46.92 7.88
C GLY A 580 -20.17 -46.83 6.39
N ILE A 581 -19.76 -47.82 5.58
CA ILE A 581 -20.01 -47.84 4.12
C ILE A 581 -20.52 -49.23 3.69
N PRO A 582 -21.72 -49.65 4.14
CA PRO A 582 -22.18 -51.03 4.04
C PRO A 582 -22.47 -51.49 2.61
N ASP A 583 -22.73 -50.57 1.67
CA ASP A 583 -23.17 -50.90 0.31
C ASP A 583 -22.05 -50.76 -0.74
N LYS A 584 -20.79 -50.57 -0.32
CA LYS A 584 -19.67 -50.35 -1.26
C LYS A 584 -19.22 -51.67 -1.91
N PRO A 585 -19.40 -51.86 -3.24
CA PRO A 585 -19.10 -53.14 -3.91
C PRO A 585 -17.64 -53.57 -3.76
N GLU A 586 -16.69 -52.64 -3.80
CA GLU A 586 -15.26 -52.93 -3.72
C GLU A 586 -14.86 -53.56 -2.37
N ILE A 587 -15.52 -53.16 -1.28
CA ILE A 587 -15.29 -53.73 0.05
C ILE A 587 -15.80 -55.18 0.08
N HIS A 588 -16.98 -55.44 -0.48
CA HIS A 588 -17.53 -56.80 -0.59
C HIS A 588 -16.67 -57.69 -1.50
N GLN A 589 -16.17 -57.17 -2.62
CA GLN A 589 -15.22 -57.88 -3.48
C GLN A 589 -13.94 -58.25 -2.72
N GLY A 590 -13.37 -57.30 -1.97
CA GLY A 590 -12.19 -57.51 -1.16
C GLY A 590 -12.38 -58.57 -0.07
N LEU A 591 -13.51 -58.51 0.65
CA LEU A 591 -13.86 -59.52 1.66
C LEU A 591 -14.11 -60.89 1.04
N ALA A 592 -14.82 -60.96 -0.09
CA ALA A 592 -15.06 -62.20 -0.80
C ALA A 592 -13.73 -62.86 -1.22
N GLN A 593 -12.78 -62.08 -1.73
CA GLN A 593 -11.43 -62.53 -2.08
C GLN A 593 -10.67 -63.02 -0.84
N ALA A 594 -10.56 -62.21 0.21
CA ALA A 594 -9.78 -62.57 1.40
C ALA A 594 -10.33 -63.82 2.10
N TYR A 595 -11.67 -63.94 2.20
CA TYR A 595 -12.30 -65.12 2.78
C TYR A 595 -12.05 -66.39 1.96
N ARG A 596 -12.05 -66.28 0.62
CA ARG A 596 -11.75 -67.41 -0.27
C ARG A 596 -10.32 -67.90 -0.09
N GLU A 597 -9.36 -66.98 -0.04
CA GLU A 597 -7.93 -67.31 0.16
C GLU A 597 -7.65 -67.90 1.55
N MET A 598 -8.45 -67.52 2.55
CA MET A 598 -8.42 -68.10 3.90
C MET A 598 -9.20 -69.43 4.01
N GLY A 599 -9.86 -69.89 2.94
CA GLY A 599 -10.64 -71.14 2.92
C GLY A 599 -12.05 -71.03 3.51
N ASN A 600 -12.51 -69.83 3.86
CA ASN A 600 -13.87 -69.58 4.35
C ASN A 600 -14.83 -69.32 3.18
N LEU A 601 -15.20 -70.39 2.49
CA LEU A 601 -16.02 -70.31 1.28
C LEU A 601 -17.44 -69.79 1.54
N GLU A 602 -18.02 -70.08 2.71
CA GLU A 602 -19.37 -69.64 3.06
C GLU A 602 -19.47 -68.12 3.18
N LEU A 603 -18.56 -67.48 3.93
CA LEU A 603 -18.52 -66.01 4.02
C LEU A 603 -18.14 -65.38 2.68
N SER A 604 -17.24 -66.02 1.92
CA SER A 604 -16.90 -65.56 0.57
C SER A 604 -18.13 -65.47 -0.34
N GLU A 605 -18.97 -66.52 -0.37
CA GLU A 605 -20.20 -66.55 -1.15
C GLU A 605 -21.21 -65.49 -0.70
N ILE A 606 -21.29 -65.22 0.61
CA ILE A 606 -22.19 -64.17 1.13
C ILE A 606 -21.80 -62.81 0.55
N HIS A 607 -20.52 -62.43 0.66
CA HIS A 607 -20.06 -61.15 0.11
C HIS A 607 -20.14 -61.10 -1.42
N GLN A 608 -19.87 -62.20 -2.12
CA GLN A 608 -20.03 -62.27 -3.58
C GLN A 608 -21.48 -61.99 -4.01
N ARG A 609 -22.48 -62.51 -3.30
CA ARG A 609 -23.90 -62.23 -3.60
C ARG A 609 -24.28 -60.76 -3.43
N PHE A 610 -23.57 -60.00 -2.58
CA PHE A 610 -23.77 -58.55 -2.48
C PHE A 610 -23.26 -57.84 -3.73
N VAL A 611 -22.09 -58.23 -4.23
CA VAL A 611 -21.51 -57.70 -5.48
C VAL A 611 -22.41 -58.02 -6.68
N ASP A 612 -22.83 -59.27 -6.83
CA ASP A 612 -23.68 -59.67 -7.97
C ASP A 612 -25.02 -58.91 -8.00
N ARG A 613 -25.51 -58.49 -6.82
CA ARG A 613 -26.73 -57.66 -6.69
C ARG A 613 -26.50 -56.19 -6.99
N SER A 614 -25.30 -55.64 -6.74
CA SER A 614 -24.98 -54.26 -7.12
C SER A 614 -24.87 -54.15 -8.63
N ASP A 615 -24.18 -55.09 -9.28
CA ASP A 615 -23.94 -55.08 -10.73
C ASP A 615 -25.27 -55.16 -11.50
N ALA A 616 -26.20 -56.03 -11.04
CA ALA A 616 -27.53 -56.14 -11.64
C ALA A 616 -28.39 -54.85 -11.51
N ARG A 617 -28.11 -53.99 -10.52
CA ARG A 617 -28.80 -52.70 -10.37
C ARG A 617 -28.21 -51.63 -11.28
N GLU A 618 -26.91 -51.65 -11.54
CA GLU A 618 -26.27 -50.73 -12.48
C GLU A 618 -26.67 -51.03 -13.93
N ASP A 619 -26.77 -52.30 -14.32
CA ASP A 619 -27.19 -52.72 -15.67
C ASP A 619 -28.66 -52.40 -16.00
N SER A 620 -29.47 -52.02 -15.01
CA SER A 620 -30.90 -51.73 -15.17
C SER A 620 -31.28 -50.24 -15.12
N GLN A 621 -30.30 -49.35 -14.97
CA GLN A 621 -30.43 -47.89 -15.07
C GLN A 621 -29.85 -47.38 -16.39
#